data_AF-A0A1H6TV85-F1
#
_entry.id   AF-A0A1H6TV85-F1
#
_cell.length_a   1.000
_cell.length_b   1.000
_cell.length_c   1.000
_cell.angle_alpha   90.00
_cell.angle_beta   90.00
_cell.angle_gamma   90.00
#
_symmetry.space_group_name_H-M   'P 1'
#
loop_
_entity.id
_entity.type
_entity.pdbx_description
1 polymer ?
#
loop_
_entity_poly.entity_id
_entity_poly.type
_entity_poly.pdbx_seq_one_letter_code
_entity_poly.pdbx_strand_id
1 'polypeptide(L)'
;MSIETGQKSTATVRDSASLWSGTGLAVIIALCVTVSAFAIDGAREVPAGAALPANPIAEQRPAPAGELLGRALDANVAEVESFLDWGGRADYDGAGRLVLDAHGITGRMLETVLAADLARSMAVDPDLVAEAIAAAERDAVPENGIARGTASSDLITVICTESHDGMTLAFEDRSV
;
A
#
# COMPACT_ATOMS: atom_id res chain seq x y z
N MET A 1 -35.50 28.85 -63.28
CA MET A 1 -34.87 27.51 -63.22
C MET A 1 -34.61 27.22 -61.75
N SER A 2 -35.51 26.45 -61.12
CA SER A 2 -35.31 25.84 -59.79
C SER A 2 -34.08 24.91 -59.84
N ILE A 3 -33.38 24.54 -58.76
CA ILE A 3 -33.84 23.78 -57.59
C ILE A 3 -32.92 24.08 -56.38
N GLU A 4 -33.51 24.14 -55.19
CA GLU A 4 -32.90 23.88 -53.87
C GLU A 4 -31.93 22.70 -53.88
N THR A 5 -30.90 22.69 -53.02
CA THR A 5 -30.68 21.58 -52.08
C THR A 5 -29.73 22.01 -50.97
N GLY A 6 -30.22 22.02 -49.73
CA GLY A 6 -29.37 21.95 -48.55
C GLY A 6 -28.91 20.52 -48.31
N GLN A 7 -27.66 20.33 -47.89
CA GLN A 7 -27.14 19.09 -47.32
C GLN A 7 -25.70 19.38 -46.85
N LYS A 8 -25.20 18.88 -45.73
CA LYS A 8 -25.76 18.10 -44.63
C LYS A 8 -24.73 18.23 -43.52
N SER A 9 -25.17 18.49 -42.30
CA SER A 9 -24.34 18.16 -41.14
C SER A 9 -23.97 16.68 -41.23
N THR A 10 -22.68 16.38 -41.24
CA THR A 10 -22.16 15.10 -40.75
C THR A 10 -21.07 15.43 -39.76
N ALA A 11 -21.53 15.83 -38.57
CA ALA A 11 -20.84 15.51 -37.34
C ALA A 11 -20.31 14.08 -37.46
N THR A 12 -19.00 13.95 -37.30
CA THR A 12 -18.29 12.69 -37.30
C THR A 12 -18.93 11.81 -36.23
N VAL A 13 -19.84 10.91 -36.64
CA VAL A 13 -20.24 9.75 -35.86
C VAL A 13 -19.02 8.84 -35.85
N ARG A 14 -18.09 9.12 -34.93
CA ARG A 14 -17.02 8.20 -34.57
C ARG A 14 -17.13 7.95 -33.06
N ASP A 15 -17.30 6.66 -32.77
CA ASP A 15 -17.04 6.01 -31.50
C ASP A 15 -17.98 6.28 -30.33
N SER A 16 -19.26 5.96 -30.50
CA SER A 16 -20.09 5.50 -29.37
C SER A 16 -19.90 4.01 -29.06
N ALA A 17 -19.09 3.28 -29.84
CA ALA A 17 -18.89 1.83 -29.70
C ALA A 17 -17.79 1.44 -28.69
N SER A 18 -16.86 2.34 -28.35
CA SER A 18 -15.76 2.01 -27.41
C SER A 18 -16.14 2.11 -25.93
N LEU A 19 -17.24 2.79 -25.60
CA LEU A 19 -17.72 2.93 -24.22
C LEU A 19 -18.55 1.73 -23.72
N TRP A 20 -19.01 0.86 -24.63
CA TRP A 20 -19.84 -0.30 -24.30
C TRP A 20 -19.05 -1.57 -23.93
N SER A 21 -17.78 -1.69 -24.34
CA SER A 21 -16.96 -2.87 -24.02
C SER A 21 -16.47 -2.87 -22.58
N GLY A 22 -16.26 -1.70 -21.97
CA GLY A 22 -15.82 -1.58 -20.56
C GLY A 22 -16.95 -1.77 -19.55
N THR A 23 -18.14 -1.25 -19.83
CA THR A 23 -19.29 -1.35 -18.92
C THR A 23 -19.91 -2.75 -18.92
N GLY A 24 -19.93 -3.44 -20.06
CA GLY A 24 -20.44 -4.81 -20.15
C GLY A 24 -19.63 -5.79 -19.27
N LEU A 25 -18.31 -5.63 -19.24
CA LEU A 25 -17.44 -6.49 -18.42
C LEU A 25 -17.69 -6.27 -16.92
N ALA A 26 -17.82 -5.01 -16.48
CA ALA A 26 -18.09 -4.68 -15.08
C ALA A 26 -19.44 -5.25 -14.60
N VAL A 27 -20.48 -5.18 -15.44
CA VAL A 27 -21.80 -5.75 -15.13
C VAL A 27 -21.74 -7.28 -15.07
N ILE A 28 -21.00 -7.93 -15.98
CA ILE A 28 -20.82 -9.39 -15.96
C ILE A 28 -20.06 -9.83 -14.70
N ILE A 29 -19.00 -9.12 -14.30
CA ILE A 29 -18.26 -9.42 -13.06
C ILE A 29 -19.18 -9.26 -11.84
N ALA A 30 -19.94 -8.16 -11.75
CA ALA A 30 -20.89 -7.96 -10.66
C ALA A 30 -21.97 -9.06 -10.60
N LEU A 31 -22.48 -9.50 -11.75
CA LEU A 31 -23.42 -10.62 -11.84
C LEU A 31 -22.78 -11.95 -11.42
N CYS A 32 -21.55 -12.23 -11.86
CA CYS A 32 -20.83 -13.43 -11.46
C CYS A 32 -20.57 -13.48 -9.95
N VAL A 33 -20.19 -12.35 -9.32
CA VAL A 33 -20.02 -12.25 -7.86
C VAL A 33 -21.36 -12.50 -7.14
N THR A 34 -22.44 -11.90 -7.65
CA THR A 34 -23.78 -12.05 -7.04
C THR A 34 -24.30 -13.48 -7.16
N VAL A 35 -24.15 -14.13 -8.32
CA VAL A 35 -24.58 -15.53 -8.53
C VAL A 35 -23.72 -16.51 -7.73
N SER A 36 -22.41 -16.24 -7.59
CA SER A 36 -21.52 -17.06 -6.76
C SER A 36 -21.92 -17.01 -5.28
N ALA A 37 -22.44 -15.89 -4.80
CA ALA A 37 -22.97 -15.77 -3.44
C ALA A 37 -24.23 -16.62 -3.20
N PHE A 38 -25.04 -16.87 -4.24
CA PHE A 38 -26.22 -17.75 -4.16
C PHE A 38 -25.90 -19.24 -4.33
N ALA A 39 -24.70 -19.59 -4.82
CA ALA A 39 -24.24 -20.98 -4.92
C ALA A 39 -23.65 -21.52 -3.61
N ILE A 40 -23.54 -20.68 -2.57
CA ILE A 40 -23.16 -21.11 -1.22
C ILE A 40 -24.39 -21.71 -0.54
N ASP A 41 -24.64 -22.98 -0.84
CA ASP A 41 -25.67 -23.78 -0.21
C ASP A 41 -25.30 -24.00 1.27
N GLY A 42 -25.86 -23.18 2.16
CA GLY A 42 -25.55 -23.25 3.59
C GLY A 42 -25.67 -21.95 4.40
N ALA A 43 -26.39 -20.92 3.94
CA ALA A 43 -26.71 -19.75 4.76
C ALA A 43 -27.74 -20.11 5.86
N ARG A 44 -27.34 -20.97 6.80
CA ARG A 44 -27.96 -21.03 8.12
C ARG A 44 -27.54 -19.78 8.87
N GLU A 45 -28.54 -19.08 9.39
CA GLU A 45 -28.47 -17.88 10.22
C GLU A 45 -27.21 -17.86 11.08
N VAL A 46 -26.29 -16.97 10.73
CA VAL A 46 -25.09 -16.72 11.52
C VAL A 46 -25.52 -15.81 12.69
N PRO A 47 -25.45 -16.28 13.95
CA PRO A 47 -25.81 -15.45 15.09
C PRO A 47 -24.85 -14.25 15.16
N ALA A 48 -25.39 -13.09 15.57
CA ALA A 48 -24.62 -11.89 15.84
C ALA A 48 -23.46 -12.23 16.81
N GLY A 49 -22.25 -12.36 16.28
CA GLY A 49 -21.10 -12.93 16.99
C GLY A 49 -20.07 -13.64 16.11
N ALA A 50 -20.35 -13.90 14.83
CA ALA A 50 -19.34 -14.45 13.93
C ALA A 50 -18.36 -13.36 13.46
N ALA A 51 -17.12 -13.49 13.92
CA ALA A 51 -15.98 -12.75 13.44
C ALA A 51 -15.85 -12.88 11.92
N LEU A 52 -15.61 -11.76 11.25
CA LEU A 52 -15.17 -11.71 9.85
C LEU A 52 -13.88 -12.53 9.70
N PRO A 53 -13.66 -13.21 8.56
CA PRO A 53 -12.40 -13.88 8.29
C PRO A 53 -11.26 -12.87 8.38
N ALA A 54 -10.25 -13.23 9.16
CA ALA A 54 -9.14 -12.38 9.50
C ALA A 54 -8.48 -11.81 8.26
N ASN A 55 -8.27 -10.50 8.30
CA ASN A 55 -7.35 -9.81 7.40
C ASN A 55 -5.97 -10.49 7.58
N PRO A 56 -5.29 -10.98 6.51
CA PRO A 56 -4.01 -11.69 6.67
C PRO A 56 -2.93 -10.86 7.41
N ILE A 57 -3.07 -9.53 7.42
CA ILE A 57 -2.22 -8.61 8.18
C ILE A 57 -2.42 -8.74 9.71
N ALA A 58 -3.62 -9.15 10.14
CA ALA A 58 -3.96 -9.26 11.56
C ALA A 58 -3.41 -10.54 12.22
N GLU A 59 -3.14 -11.60 11.45
CA GLU A 59 -2.73 -12.91 12.00
C GLU A 59 -1.23 -13.03 12.29
N GLN A 60 -0.41 -12.08 11.88
CA GLN A 60 1.05 -12.11 12.06
C GLN A 60 1.57 -11.12 13.10
N ARG A 61 0.70 -10.49 13.91
CA ARG A 61 1.12 -9.50 14.92
C ARG A 61 1.79 -10.21 16.12
N PRO A 62 3.11 -10.07 16.34
CA PRO A 62 3.71 -10.53 17.59
C PRO A 62 3.20 -9.67 18.77
N ALA A 63 3.02 -10.31 19.93
CA ALA A 63 2.58 -9.65 21.17
C ALA A 63 3.66 -8.69 21.75
N PRO A 64 3.35 -7.99 22.85
CA PRO A 64 2.95 -6.58 22.96
C PRO A 64 4.02 -5.52 22.57
N ALA A 65 5.23 -5.90 22.13
CA ALA A 65 6.32 -4.98 21.75
C ALA A 65 6.14 -4.31 20.37
N GLY A 66 4.90 -4.14 19.93
CA GLY A 66 4.55 -3.56 18.63
C GLY A 66 3.13 -3.02 18.61
N GLU A 67 2.57 -2.69 19.78
CA GLU A 67 1.20 -2.17 19.87
C GLU A 67 1.10 -0.78 19.22
N LEU A 68 2.12 0.06 19.40
CA LEU A 68 2.17 1.40 18.82
C LEU A 68 2.32 1.33 17.29
N LEU A 69 3.21 0.47 16.79
CA LEU A 69 3.39 0.22 15.37
C LEU A 69 2.17 -0.46 14.72
N GLY A 70 1.55 -1.40 15.43
CA GLY A 70 0.32 -2.08 14.98
C GLY A 70 -0.86 -1.12 14.86
N ARG A 71 -1.04 -0.20 15.83
CA ARG A 71 -2.06 0.86 15.75
C ARG A 71 -1.77 1.85 14.62
N ALA A 72 -0.50 2.16 14.38
CA ALA A 72 -0.12 3.02 13.26
C ALA A 72 -0.43 2.35 11.92
N LEU A 73 -0.14 1.07 11.75
CA LEU A 73 -0.55 0.31 10.56
C LEU A 73 -2.07 0.29 10.38
N ASP A 74 -2.82 0.02 11.47
CA ASP A 74 -4.29 0.01 11.43
C ASP A 74 -4.85 1.39 11.03
N ALA A 75 -4.20 2.48 11.45
CA ALA A 75 -4.59 3.85 11.10
C ALA A 75 -4.28 4.24 9.64
N ASN A 76 -3.32 3.56 9.00
CA ASN A 76 -2.84 3.84 7.63
C ASN A 76 -3.10 2.66 6.68
N VAL A 77 -4.17 1.88 6.94
CA VAL A 77 -4.44 0.65 6.18
C VAL A 77 -4.58 0.91 4.67
N ALA A 78 -5.17 2.04 4.28
CA ALA A 78 -5.36 2.40 2.88
C ALA A 78 -4.03 2.71 2.17
N GLU A 79 -3.12 3.38 2.87
CA GLU A 79 -1.78 3.70 2.39
C GLU A 79 -0.91 2.45 2.30
N VAL A 80 -1.04 1.53 3.26
CA VAL A 80 -0.39 0.21 3.22
C VAL A 80 -0.91 -0.60 2.02
N GLU A 81 -2.22 -0.68 1.81
CA GLU A 81 -2.81 -1.37 0.64
C GLU A 81 -2.31 -0.79 -0.68
N SER A 82 -2.33 0.55 -0.81
CA SER A 82 -1.77 1.23 -1.99
C SER A 82 -0.29 0.87 -2.18
N PHE A 83 0.52 0.92 -1.12
CA PHE A 83 1.94 0.56 -1.20
C PHE A 83 2.15 -0.87 -1.71
N LEU A 84 1.35 -1.83 -1.24
CA LEU A 84 1.38 -3.23 -1.68
C LEU A 84 0.92 -3.38 -3.14
N ASP A 85 -0.12 -2.67 -3.56
CA ASP A 85 -0.64 -2.69 -4.94
C ASP A 85 0.40 -2.22 -5.96
N TRP A 86 1.28 -1.29 -5.56
CA TRP A 86 2.39 -0.80 -6.38
C TRP A 86 3.67 -1.65 -6.27
N GLY A 87 3.58 -2.84 -5.68
CA GLY A 87 4.67 -3.82 -5.59
C GLY A 87 5.61 -3.61 -4.40
N GLY A 88 5.24 -2.76 -3.44
CA GLY A 88 5.90 -2.68 -2.14
C GLY A 88 5.66 -3.94 -1.31
N ARG A 89 6.48 -4.12 -0.28
CA ARG A 89 6.35 -5.22 0.68
C ARG A 89 6.42 -4.65 2.10
N ALA A 90 5.50 -5.07 2.95
CA ALA A 90 5.49 -4.74 4.37
C ALA A 90 5.39 -6.05 5.16
N ASP A 91 6.37 -6.35 6.00
CA ASP A 91 6.40 -7.59 6.80
C ASP A 91 7.12 -7.37 8.13
N TYR A 92 6.87 -8.23 9.10
CA TYR A 92 7.63 -8.26 10.34
C TYR A 92 8.79 -9.24 10.24
N ASP A 93 9.99 -8.82 10.61
CA ASP A 93 11.13 -9.72 10.66
C ASP A 93 11.15 -10.59 11.93
N GLY A 94 12.11 -11.52 12.01
CA GLY A 94 12.28 -12.39 13.17
C GLY A 94 12.64 -11.67 14.49
N ALA A 95 12.95 -10.37 14.43
CA ALA A 95 13.16 -9.51 15.59
C ALA A 95 11.92 -8.66 15.94
N GLY A 96 10.81 -8.84 15.22
CA GLY A 96 9.57 -8.08 15.44
C GLY A 96 9.60 -6.66 14.89
N ARG A 97 10.55 -6.33 14.00
CA ARG A 97 10.62 -5.03 13.35
C ARG A 97 9.74 -5.03 12.11
N LEU A 98 8.96 -3.97 11.90
CA LEU A 98 8.26 -3.78 10.64
C LEU A 98 9.28 -3.37 9.59
N VAL A 99 9.34 -4.11 8.49
CA VAL A 99 10.22 -3.88 7.35
C VAL A 99 9.34 -3.49 6.16
N LEU A 100 9.54 -2.28 5.67
CA LEU A 100 9.04 -1.81 4.39
C LEU A 100 10.15 -1.98 3.36
N ASP A 101 9.83 -2.58 2.22
CA ASP A 101 10.78 -2.83 1.15
C ASP A 101 10.14 -2.47 -0.19
N ALA A 102 10.84 -1.68 -0.99
CA ALA A 102 10.37 -1.26 -2.29
C ALA A 102 11.51 -1.12 -3.30
N HIS A 103 11.18 -1.45 -4.55
CA HIS A 103 12.11 -1.39 -5.67
C HIS A 103 11.63 -0.36 -6.71
N GLY A 104 12.59 0.28 -7.38
CA GLY A 104 12.30 1.31 -8.38
C GLY A 104 11.80 2.63 -7.78
N ILE A 105 11.76 3.67 -8.62
CA ILE A 105 11.54 5.06 -8.19
C ILE A 105 10.17 5.25 -7.54
N THR A 106 9.10 4.72 -8.14
CA THR A 106 7.74 4.84 -7.62
C THR A 106 7.58 4.11 -6.28
N GLY A 107 8.14 2.90 -6.16
CA GLY A 107 8.12 2.13 -4.93
C GLY A 107 8.82 2.87 -3.79
N ARG A 108 10.04 3.38 -4.03
CA ARG A 108 10.81 4.17 -3.04
C ARG A 108 10.08 5.43 -2.58
N MET A 109 9.40 6.11 -3.49
CA MET A 109 8.59 7.29 -3.15
C MET A 109 7.43 6.91 -2.22
N LEU A 110 6.67 5.85 -2.56
CA LEU A 110 5.57 5.36 -1.73
C LEU A 110 6.05 4.81 -0.38
N GLU A 111 7.17 4.11 -0.36
CA GLU A 111 7.82 3.62 0.86
C GLU A 111 8.16 4.77 1.82
N THR A 112 8.76 5.84 1.29
CA THR A 112 9.12 7.03 2.09
C THR A 112 7.88 7.74 2.63
N VAL A 113 6.84 7.87 1.81
CA VAL A 113 5.56 8.49 2.22
C VAL A 113 4.90 7.66 3.31
N LEU A 114 4.75 6.35 3.10
CA LEU A 114 4.15 5.44 4.08
C LEU A 114 4.94 5.46 5.39
N ALA A 115 6.28 5.41 5.32
CA ALA A 115 7.14 5.48 6.48
C ALA A 115 6.93 6.77 7.30
N ALA A 116 6.80 7.92 6.64
CA ALA A 116 6.53 9.20 7.29
C ALA A 116 5.12 9.26 7.91
N ASP A 117 4.12 8.67 7.25
CA ASP A 117 2.74 8.62 7.76
C ASP A 117 2.61 7.67 8.96
N LEU A 118 3.34 6.55 8.97
CA LEU A 118 3.49 5.68 10.13
C LEU A 118 4.15 6.43 11.29
N ALA A 119 5.26 7.14 11.06
CA ALA A 119 5.90 7.96 12.08
C ALA A 119 4.94 8.99 12.68
N ARG A 120 4.20 9.71 11.84
CA ARG A 120 3.20 10.69 12.28
C ARG A 120 2.09 10.04 13.12
N SER A 121 1.63 8.86 12.73
CA SER A 121 0.57 8.13 13.44
C SER A 121 1.02 7.58 14.80
N MET A 122 2.32 7.36 14.96
CA MET A 122 2.97 7.03 16.23
C MET A 122 3.26 8.26 17.10
N ALA A 123 2.85 9.46 16.67
CA ALA A 123 3.21 10.74 17.27
C ALA A 123 4.74 10.97 17.35
N VAL A 124 5.47 10.44 16.37
CA VAL A 124 6.91 10.63 16.18
C VAL A 124 7.14 11.64 15.06
N ASP A 125 8.26 12.36 15.14
CA ASP A 125 8.68 13.29 14.09
C ASP A 125 8.91 12.55 12.76
N PRO A 126 8.13 12.86 11.68
CA PRO A 126 8.34 12.24 10.38
C PRO A 126 9.71 12.56 9.77
N ASP A 127 10.37 13.64 10.19
CA ASP A 127 11.70 14.00 9.67
C ASP A 127 12.76 12.97 10.06
N LEU A 128 12.53 12.12 11.08
CA LEU A 128 13.43 11.00 11.41
C LEU A 128 13.61 10.01 10.25
N VAL A 129 12.58 9.83 9.42
CA VAL A 129 12.69 8.97 8.23
C VAL A 129 13.68 9.59 7.24
N ALA A 130 13.55 10.89 6.98
CA ALA A 130 14.47 11.62 6.11
C ALA A 130 15.89 11.65 6.69
N GLU A 131 16.05 11.78 8.01
CA GLU A 131 17.35 11.69 8.68
C GLU A 131 18.00 10.31 8.53
N ALA A 132 17.23 9.23 8.68
CA ALA A 132 17.72 7.87 8.50
C ALA A 132 18.16 7.61 7.05
N ILE A 133 17.39 8.10 6.07
CA ILE A 133 17.74 8.02 4.64
C ILE A 133 19.00 8.84 4.36
N ALA A 134 19.04 10.10 4.80
CA ALA A 134 20.20 10.96 4.61
C ALA A 134 21.45 10.42 5.33
N ALA A 135 21.30 9.68 6.43
CA ALA A 135 22.40 8.97 7.06
C ALA A 135 22.92 7.81 6.19
N ALA A 136 22.02 7.07 5.52
CA ALA A 136 22.41 6.01 4.59
C ALA A 136 23.14 6.58 3.37
N GLU A 137 22.68 7.70 2.82
CA GLU A 137 23.30 8.35 1.63
C GLU A 137 24.65 9.01 1.92
N ARG A 138 24.90 9.43 3.17
CA ARG A 138 26.14 10.13 3.57
C ARG A 138 27.34 9.21 3.69
N ASP A 139 27.11 7.96 4.07
CA ASP A 139 28.19 6.99 4.24
C ASP A 139 28.62 6.44 2.87
N ALA A 140 29.93 6.43 2.62
CA ALA A 140 30.48 5.83 1.40
C ALA A 140 29.98 4.38 1.31
N VAL A 141 29.33 4.04 0.19
CA VAL A 141 28.77 2.70 -0.04
C VAL A 141 29.84 1.66 0.32
N PRO A 142 29.63 0.86 1.37
CA PRO A 142 30.66 -0.06 1.83
C PRO A 142 30.94 -1.13 0.76
N GLU A 143 32.06 -1.85 0.86
CA GLU A 143 32.50 -2.81 -0.17
C GLU A 143 31.46 -3.90 -0.49
N ASN A 144 30.52 -4.16 0.43
CA ASN A 144 29.40 -5.07 0.25
C ASN A 144 28.24 -4.51 -0.58
N GLY A 145 28.30 -3.23 -1.00
CA GLY A 145 27.28 -2.56 -1.82
C GLY A 145 26.01 -2.13 -1.06
N ILE A 146 26.01 -2.15 0.27
CA ILE A 146 24.83 -1.88 1.09
C ILE A 146 25.10 -0.74 2.07
N ALA A 147 24.55 0.44 1.80
CA ALA A 147 24.63 1.57 2.71
C ALA A 147 23.55 1.46 3.80
N ARG A 148 23.86 1.94 5.02
CA ARG A 148 22.92 1.85 6.15
C ARG A 148 22.93 3.14 6.95
N GLY A 149 21.76 3.69 7.19
CA GLY A 149 21.52 4.85 8.03
C GLY A 149 20.53 4.53 9.14
N THR A 150 20.65 5.23 10.27
CA THR A 150 19.75 5.06 11.41
C THR A 150 19.41 6.41 12.02
N ALA A 151 18.15 6.60 12.39
CA ALA A 151 17.70 7.71 13.21
C ALA A 151 16.76 7.18 14.30
N SER A 152 16.75 7.80 15.47
CA SER A 152 16.02 7.30 16.63
C SER A 152 15.34 8.43 17.38
N SER A 153 14.17 8.13 17.94
CA SER A 153 13.54 8.87 19.03
C SER A 153 13.49 8.02 20.30
N ASP A 154 12.84 8.55 21.34
CA ASP A 154 12.54 7.80 22.56
C ASP A 154 11.56 6.63 22.32
N LEU A 155 10.76 6.67 21.24
CA LEU A 155 9.70 5.69 20.96
C LEU A 155 10.07 4.68 19.88
N ILE A 156 10.81 5.09 18.85
CA ILE A 156 11.14 4.21 17.71
C ILE A 156 12.57 4.44 17.23
N THR A 157 13.16 3.41 16.63
CA THR A 157 14.33 3.52 15.75
C THR A 157 13.91 3.23 14.32
N VAL A 158 14.32 4.10 13.39
CA VAL A 158 14.20 3.92 11.94
C VAL A 158 15.56 3.50 11.40
N ILE A 159 15.60 2.41 10.65
CA ILE A 159 16.80 1.88 10.01
C ILE A 159 16.56 1.90 8.51
N CYS A 160 17.29 2.75 7.79
CA CYS A 160 17.34 2.74 6.34
C CYS A 160 18.49 1.86 5.88
N THR A 161 18.20 0.93 4.96
CA THR A 161 19.21 0.15 4.25
C THR A 161 19.01 0.40 2.76
N GLU A 162 20.04 0.95 2.09
CA GLU A 162 20.00 1.23 0.66
C GLU A 162 20.94 0.30 -0.09
N SER A 163 20.45 -0.26 -1.19
CA SER A 163 21.20 -1.06 -2.16
C SER A 163 21.00 -0.50 -3.56
N HIS A 164 21.79 -0.97 -4.55
CA HIS A 164 21.77 -0.42 -5.91
C HIS A 164 20.39 -0.35 -6.58
N ASP A 165 19.45 -1.26 -6.24
CA ASP A 165 18.13 -1.35 -6.87
C ASP A 165 16.95 -1.15 -5.90
N GLY A 166 17.21 -0.87 -4.63
CA GLY A 166 16.14 -0.87 -3.62
C GLY A 166 16.52 -0.17 -2.32
N MET A 167 15.48 0.24 -1.60
CA MET A 167 15.57 0.81 -0.26
C MET A 167 14.67 -0.02 0.65
N THR A 168 15.13 -0.19 1.88
CA THR A 168 14.41 -0.90 2.92
C THR A 168 14.40 -0.06 4.18
N LEU A 169 13.22 0.27 4.68
CA LEU A 169 13.01 0.96 5.94
C LEU A 169 12.48 0.00 7.00
N ALA A 170 13.24 -0.18 8.08
CA ALA A 170 12.81 -0.97 9.22
C ALA A 170 12.50 -0.08 10.44
N PHE A 171 11.40 -0.38 11.12
CA PHE A 171 10.94 0.26 12.34
C PHE A 171 11.06 -0.70 13.52
N GLU A 172 11.77 -0.25 14.55
CA GLU A 172 11.92 -0.94 15.82
C GLU A 172 11.24 -0.12 16.93
N ASP A 173 10.22 -0.70 17.56
CA ASP A 173 9.52 -0.11 18.70
C ASP A 173 10.40 -0.20 19.96
N ARG A 174 10.58 0.95 20.64
CA ARG A 174 11.40 1.08 21.85
C ARG A 174 10.58 1.37 23.10
N SER A 175 9.25 1.38 22.99
CA SER A 175 8.37 1.57 24.14
C SER A 175 8.36 0.31 25.00
N VAL A 176 9.22 0.29 26.02
CA VAL A 176 9.33 -0.79 27.02
C VAL A 176 9.01 -0.26 28.42
#